data_AF-Q1LP97-F1
#
_entry.id   AF-Q1LP97-F1
#
_cell.length_a   1.000
_cell.length_b   1.000
_cell.length_c   1.000
_cell.angle_alpha   90.00
_cell.angle_beta   90.00
_cell.angle_gamma   90.00
#
_symmetry.space_group_name_H-M   'P 1'
#
loop_
_entity.id
_entity.type
_entity.pdbx_description
1 polymer ?
#
loop_
_entity_poly.entity_id
_entity_poly.type
_entity_poly.pdbx_seq_one_letter_code
_entity_poly.pdbx_strand_id
1 'polypeptide(L)'
;MKSKWSLRVVTAIVAIGIVVFLALTAPTTWRLLHASRDLPDASPPDLKNGRVMFVAGDCATCHASVGKGDDTLLGGGRSLETAFGTFHMPNISSHPNDGIGQWKLEQFIMAMREGVIPGKGNAYPAFPYTSYQRMTANDLRDLFAYMQSLPPVAGTVPDHELRFPFSMRRGVGLWRLAFLDGKPLPEVAADKSELWRRGRYLVEGAGHCVECHSPRNVAGAVPLAKRFSGGPNPEGTGYIPNITPDETGIGYWSVHDIARYLEDGVGPIGMKAGGDMKEVIENTARLSHKDRLAMAEYLKSVPAVEAPNAGAPKPNRTAEVIMLPAAHAGAGPSKLTALLASPDVIGKSDALYVVSPAPFTLEASGTAEDGKLLGATRVAVLSRDGGRMRVRVDGWQLDGSDSAVYALPGQRILQAVLSPEAIARVKRLSSIKDEHTGQQWHQASLEVWIAQKGLSADLAQLWHHSDETYRASCATCHALPHSEDFLANQWIGTLGAMKRYTSLDDAEYRLLLSWLQYHSKDVGTSSKGNHP
;
A
#
# COMPACT_ATOMS: atom_id res chain seq x y z
N MET A 1 -67.56 -17.36 13.07
CA MET A 1 -67.23 -18.80 13.05
C MET A 1 -65.77 -19.00 13.43
N LYS A 2 -65.48 -19.47 14.65
CA LYS A 2 -64.10 -19.80 15.07
C LYS A 2 -63.77 -21.21 14.57
N SER A 3 -62.94 -21.29 13.54
CA SER A 3 -62.45 -22.54 12.98
C SER A 3 -61.64 -23.30 14.03
N LYS A 4 -62.26 -24.29 14.70
CA LYS A 4 -61.59 -25.19 15.65
C LYS A 4 -60.89 -26.28 14.86
N TRP A 5 -59.67 -26.00 14.39
CA TRP A 5 -58.80 -27.06 13.89
C TRP A 5 -58.58 -28.05 15.02
N SER A 6 -58.85 -29.34 14.79
CA SER A 6 -58.62 -30.36 15.82
C SER A 6 -57.12 -30.42 16.13
N LEU A 7 -56.76 -30.66 17.40
CA LEU A 7 -55.37 -30.75 17.86
C LEU A 7 -54.53 -31.72 17.00
N ARG A 8 -55.17 -32.76 16.44
CA ARG A 8 -54.57 -33.72 15.51
C ARG A 8 -54.10 -33.09 14.21
N VAL A 9 -54.89 -32.17 13.64
CA VAL A 9 -54.52 -31.50 12.37
C VAL A 9 -53.39 -30.50 12.61
N VAL A 10 -53.40 -29.76 13.72
CA VAL A 10 -52.30 -28.86 14.10
C VAL A 10 -51.00 -29.66 14.30
N THR A 11 -51.06 -30.78 15.02
CA THR A 11 -49.90 -31.65 15.26
C THR A 11 -49.35 -32.23 13.95
N ALA A 12 -50.22 -32.68 13.04
CA ALA A 12 -49.82 -33.17 11.72
C ALA A 12 -49.13 -32.08 10.88
N ILE A 13 -49.64 -30.85 10.87
CA ILE A 13 -49.01 -29.72 10.17
C ILE A 13 -47.63 -29.42 10.76
N VAL A 14 -47.50 -29.38 12.08
CA VAL A 14 -46.22 -29.12 12.74
C VAL A 14 -45.22 -30.24 12.42
N ALA A 15 -45.64 -31.50 12.47
CA ALA A 15 -44.79 -32.64 12.12
C ALA A 15 -44.32 -32.59 10.66
N ILE A 16 -45.23 -32.30 9.72
CA ILE A 16 -44.89 -32.11 8.31
C ILE A 16 -43.93 -30.94 8.14
N GLY A 17 -44.17 -29.81 8.82
CA GLY A 17 -43.30 -28.64 8.79
C GLY A 17 -41.89 -28.95 9.28
N ILE A 18 -41.76 -29.72 10.37
CA ILE A 18 -40.46 -30.18 10.88
C ILE A 18 -39.77 -31.09 9.86
N VAL A 19 -40.46 -32.08 9.30
CA VAL A 19 -39.88 -32.99 8.30
C VAL A 19 -39.41 -32.22 7.07
N VAL A 20 -40.23 -31.29 6.55
CA VAL A 20 -39.87 -30.43 5.42
C VAL A 20 -38.68 -29.54 5.77
N PHE A 21 -38.65 -28.94 6.95
CA PHE A 21 -37.50 -28.14 7.40
C PHE A 21 -36.22 -28.98 7.50
N LEU A 22 -36.28 -30.17 8.10
CA LEU A 22 -35.14 -31.07 8.22
C LEU A 22 -34.64 -31.53 6.84
N ALA A 23 -35.55 -31.78 5.90
CA ALA A 23 -35.23 -32.13 4.52
C ALA A 23 -34.58 -30.93 3.80
N LEU A 24 -35.21 -29.75 3.79
CA LEU A 24 -34.68 -28.57 3.11
C LEU A 24 -33.33 -28.09 3.67
N THR A 25 -33.10 -28.28 4.97
CA THR A 25 -31.83 -27.90 5.61
C THR A 25 -30.73 -28.96 5.51
N ALA A 26 -31.05 -30.16 5.01
CA ALA A 26 -30.08 -31.24 4.88
C ALA A 26 -29.03 -30.92 3.81
N PRO A 27 -27.75 -31.21 4.05
CA PRO A 27 -26.70 -30.97 3.06
C PRO A 27 -26.95 -31.64 1.70
N THR A 28 -27.60 -32.80 1.71
CA THR A 28 -27.94 -33.61 0.53
C THR A 28 -28.98 -32.95 -0.37
N THR A 29 -29.88 -32.13 0.18
CA THR A 29 -30.98 -31.54 -0.61
C THR A 29 -30.46 -30.58 -1.65
N TRP A 30 -29.46 -29.76 -1.30
CA TRP A 30 -28.78 -28.92 -2.28
C TRP A 30 -28.19 -29.76 -3.43
N ARG A 31 -27.50 -30.85 -3.11
CA ARG A 31 -26.87 -31.73 -4.11
C ARG A 31 -27.87 -32.46 -5.00
N LEU A 32 -29.06 -32.80 -4.50
CA LEU A 32 -30.13 -33.40 -5.30
C LEU A 32 -30.76 -32.41 -6.29
N LEU A 33 -30.70 -31.11 -5.99
CA LEU A 33 -31.29 -30.06 -6.82
C LEU A 33 -30.30 -29.47 -7.85
N HIS A 34 -29.02 -29.81 -7.77
CA HIS A 34 -27.97 -29.29 -8.64
C HIS A 34 -27.30 -30.43 -9.42
N ALA A 35 -26.88 -30.14 -10.65
CA ALA A 35 -26.21 -31.13 -11.49
C ALA A 35 -24.85 -31.55 -10.90
N SER A 36 -24.46 -32.81 -11.13
CA SER A 36 -23.12 -33.27 -10.80
C SER A 36 -22.07 -32.52 -11.60
N ARG A 37 -20.92 -32.28 -10.97
CA ARG A 37 -19.81 -31.50 -11.53
C ARG A 37 -18.70 -32.39 -12.09
N ASP A 38 -17.71 -31.74 -12.70
CA ASP A 38 -16.44 -32.36 -13.10
C ASP A 38 -15.81 -33.12 -11.93
N LEU A 39 -15.27 -34.29 -12.25
CA LEU A 39 -14.48 -35.13 -11.35
C LEU A 39 -13.00 -34.97 -11.68
N PRO A 40 -12.10 -35.16 -10.71
CA PRO A 40 -10.67 -35.13 -11.00
C PRO A 40 -10.34 -36.27 -11.96
N ASP A 41 -9.42 -36.02 -12.89
CA ASP A 41 -8.91 -37.06 -13.78
C ASP A 41 -8.00 -38.06 -13.03
N ALA A 42 -7.63 -39.14 -13.71
CA ALA A 42 -6.81 -40.21 -13.15
C ALA A 42 -5.32 -39.89 -13.06
N SER A 43 -4.89 -38.69 -13.46
CA SER A 43 -3.48 -38.29 -13.38
C SER A 43 -3.04 -38.16 -11.92
N PRO A 44 -1.75 -38.39 -11.61
CA PRO A 44 -1.22 -38.08 -10.29
C PRO A 44 -1.35 -36.59 -9.99
N PRO A 45 -1.53 -36.20 -8.71
CA PRO A 45 -1.63 -34.80 -8.33
C PRO A 45 -0.33 -34.03 -8.61
N ASP A 46 -0.45 -32.80 -9.10
CA ASP A 46 0.67 -31.87 -9.27
C ASP A 46 0.82 -30.99 -8.03
N LEU A 47 1.79 -31.31 -7.16
CA LEU A 47 2.05 -30.53 -5.94
C LEU A 47 2.51 -29.09 -6.22
N LYS A 48 3.11 -28.82 -7.39
CA LYS A 48 3.49 -27.46 -7.77
C LYS A 48 2.24 -26.63 -8.06
N ASN A 49 1.29 -27.18 -8.81
CA ASN A 49 -0.01 -26.54 -9.03
C ASN A 49 -0.79 -26.41 -7.70
N GLY A 50 -0.76 -27.44 -6.85
CA GLY A 50 -1.35 -27.42 -5.51
C GLY A 50 -0.81 -26.28 -4.64
N ARG A 51 0.51 -26.04 -4.68
CA ARG A 51 1.13 -24.89 -4.02
C ARG A 51 0.63 -23.56 -4.58
N VAL A 52 0.46 -23.44 -5.90
CA VAL A 52 -0.09 -22.21 -6.51
C VAL A 52 -1.52 -21.97 -6.04
N MET A 53 -2.36 -23.01 -5.99
CA MET A 53 -3.73 -22.89 -5.48
C MET A 53 -3.78 -22.58 -3.98
N PHE A 54 -2.83 -23.11 -3.20
CA PHE A 54 -2.72 -22.82 -1.77
C PHE A 54 -2.38 -21.34 -1.51
N VAL A 55 -1.43 -20.80 -2.28
CA VAL A 55 -1.04 -19.38 -2.21
C VAL A 55 -2.16 -18.49 -2.76
N ALA A 56 -2.73 -18.81 -3.92
CA ALA A 56 -3.83 -18.05 -4.51
C ALA A 56 -5.06 -18.07 -3.60
N GLY A 57 -5.32 -19.20 -2.93
CA GLY A 57 -6.42 -19.40 -1.98
C GLY A 57 -6.29 -18.66 -0.66
N ASP A 58 -5.10 -18.09 -0.39
CA ASP A 58 -4.79 -17.37 0.84
C ASP A 58 -4.99 -18.24 2.11
N CYS A 59 -4.75 -19.55 2.00
CA CYS A 59 -5.14 -20.51 3.03
C CYS A 59 -4.43 -20.26 4.38
N ALA A 60 -3.14 -19.93 4.34
CA ALA A 60 -2.31 -19.74 5.52
C ALA A 60 -2.73 -18.52 6.35
N THR A 61 -3.21 -17.45 5.71
CA THR A 61 -3.64 -16.20 6.37
C THR A 61 -4.68 -16.44 7.45
N CYS A 62 -5.57 -17.42 7.21
CA CYS A 62 -6.60 -17.83 8.17
C CYS A 62 -6.19 -19.03 9.03
N HIS A 63 -5.45 -19.99 8.46
CA HIS A 63 -5.27 -21.31 9.08
C HIS A 63 -3.86 -21.59 9.64
N ALA A 64 -2.88 -20.72 9.41
CA ALA A 64 -1.57 -20.87 10.03
C ALA A 64 -1.68 -20.77 11.56
N SER A 65 -0.82 -21.51 12.25
CA SER A 65 -0.78 -21.56 13.71
C SER A 65 -0.36 -20.21 14.27
N VAL A 66 -1.24 -19.60 15.07
CA VAL A 66 -1.01 -18.27 15.67
C VAL A 66 0.32 -18.25 16.43
N GLY A 67 1.15 -17.23 16.17
CA GLY A 67 2.42 -17.01 16.86
C GLY A 67 3.57 -17.93 16.48
N LYS A 68 3.42 -18.79 15.45
CA LYS A 68 4.50 -19.66 14.97
C LYS A 68 5.36 -19.06 13.85
N GLY A 69 4.82 -18.13 13.07
CA GLY A 69 5.55 -17.48 11.96
C GLY A 69 5.87 -18.42 10.80
N ASP A 70 5.10 -19.50 10.63
CA ASP A 70 5.26 -20.49 9.55
C ASP A 70 3.90 -20.78 8.90
N ASP A 71 3.76 -20.36 7.64
CA ASP A 71 2.55 -20.50 6.82
C ASP A 71 2.22 -21.97 6.48
N THR A 72 3.14 -22.90 6.72
CA THR A 72 2.93 -24.34 6.46
C THR A 72 2.33 -25.08 7.65
N LEU A 73 2.34 -24.49 8.85
CA LEU A 73 1.79 -25.08 10.07
C LEU A 73 0.30 -24.74 10.21
N LEU A 74 -0.57 -25.50 9.55
CA LEU A 74 -2.01 -25.23 9.43
C LEU A 74 -2.88 -25.62 10.64
N GLY A 75 -2.41 -25.30 11.86
CA GLY A 75 -3.09 -25.62 13.13
C GLY A 75 -4.33 -24.79 13.45
N GLY A 76 -4.60 -23.72 12.70
CA GLY A 76 -5.71 -22.80 12.93
C GLY A 76 -5.55 -21.94 14.19
N GLY A 77 -6.68 -21.47 14.70
CA GLY A 77 -6.77 -20.74 15.98
C GLY A 77 -6.89 -19.23 15.83
N ARG A 78 -6.78 -18.68 14.61
CA ARG A 78 -7.18 -17.30 14.34
C ARG A 78 -8.70 -17.17 14.53
N SER A 79 -9.15 -16.00 14.97
CA SER A 79 -10.56 -15.70 15.18
C SER A 79 -10.97 -14.51 14.32
N LEU A 80 -12.17 -14.59 13.75
CA LEU A 80 -12.80 -13.54 12.97
C LEU A 80 -14.05 -13.06 13.71
N GLU A 81 -14.01 -11.84 14.21
CA GLU A 81 -15.15 -11.23 14.87
C GLU A 81 -16.07 -10.58 13.84
N THR A 82 -17.36 -10.88 13.87
CA THR A 82 -18.32 -10.35 12.89
C THR A 82 -19.60 -9.90 13.58
N ALA A 83 -20.48 -9.24 12.83
CA ALA A 83 -21.85 -8.94 13.29
C ALA A 83 -22.66 -10.20 13.71
N PHE A 84 -22.28 -11.39 13.22
CA PHE A 84 -22.95 -12.66 13.51
C PHE A 84 -22.39 -13.38 14.75
N GLY A 85 -21.24 -12.93 15.27
CA GLY A 85 -20.47 -13.57 16.33
C GLY A 85 -19.04 -13.88 15.90
N THR A 86 -18.35 -14.72 16.67
CA THR A 86 -16.94 -15.04 16.49
C THR A 86 -16.76 -16.36 15.77
N PHE A 87 -16.06 -16.35 14.64
CA PHE A 87 -15.67 -17.55 13.92
C PHE A 87 -14.23 -17.91 14.26
N HIS A 88 -13.99 -19.09 14.84
CA HIS A 88 -12.66 -19.66 14.98
C HIS A 88 -12.25 -20.49 13.75
N MET A 89 -11.09 -20.20 13.18
CA MET A 89 -10.57 -20.89 12.00
C MET A 89 -10.03 -22.27 12.41
N PRO A 90 -10.53 -23.37 11.81
CA PRO A 90 -10.17 -24.72 12.21
C PRO A 90 -8.74 -25.09 11.83
N ASN A 91 -8.22 -26.10 12.51
CA ASN A 91 -7.03 -26.84 12.07
C ASN A 91 -7.35 -27.56 10.76
N ILE A 92 -6.58 -27.28 9.70
CA ILE A 92 -6.70 -27.94 8.39
C ILE A 92 -5.39 -28.61 7.96
N SER A 93 -4.51 -28.90 8.92
CA SER A 93 -3.27 -29.63 8.68
C SER A 93 -3.51 -31.09 8.30
N SER A 94 -2.46 -31.78 7.87
CA SER A 94 -2.46 -33.22 7.59
C SER A 94 -2.58 -34.10 8.85
N HIS A 95 -2.79 -33.52 10.03
CA HIS A 95 -2.95 -34.31 11.26
C HIS A 95 -4.20 -35.22 11.16
N PRO A 96 -4.08 -36.54 11.47
CA PRO A 96 -5.13 -37.51 11.18
C PRO A 96 -6.41 -37.31 11.99
N ASN A 97 -6.30 -36.80 13.22
CA ASN A 97 -7.45 -36.68 14.14
C ASN A 97 -7.93 -35.25 14.34
N ASP A 98 -7.02 -34.27 14.25
CA ASP A 98 -7.32 -32.87 14.58
C ASP A 98 -7.41 -31.97 13.34
N GLY A 99 -6.90 -32.43 12.20
CA GLY A 99 -6.95 -31.74 10.92
C GLY A 99 -7.75 -32.51 9.87
N ILE A 100 -7.33 -32.39 8.61
CA ILE A 100 -7.97 -33.05 7.46
C ILE A 100 -7.23 -34.32 7.01
N GLY A 101 -6.30 -34.85 7.80
CA GLY A 101 -5.43 -35.98 7.41
C GLY A 101 -6.18 -37.26 7.01
N GLN A 102 -7.35 -37.51 7.60
CA GLN A 102 -8.20 -38.67 7.26
C GLN A 102 -9.26 -38.37 6.20
N TRP A 103 -9.34 -37.13 5.70
CA TRP A 103 -10.33 -36.79 4.68
C TRP A 103 -9.99 -37.49 3.37
N LYS A 104 -11.03 -37.92 2.66
CA LYS A 104 -10.91 -38.33 1.26
C LYS A 104 -10.96 -37.12 0.35
N LEU A 105 -10.42 -37.26 -0.86
CA LEU A 105 -10.46 -36.20 -1.86
C LEU A 105 -11.89 -35.71 -2.14
N GLU A 106 -12.86 -36.62 -2.22
CA GLU A 106 -14.26 -36.25 -2.49
C GLU A 106 -14.85 -35.42 -1.34
N GLN A 107 -14.44 -35.71 -0.11
CA GLN A 107 -14.85 -34.94 1.07
C GLN A 107 -14.26 -33.53 1.05
N PHE A 108 -13.00 -33.40 0.65
CA PHE A 108 -12.36 -32.10 0.46
C PHE A 108 -13.05 -31.29 -0.65
N ILE A 109 -13.33 -31.92 -1.80
CA ILE A 109 -14.03 -31.26 -2.92
C ILE A 109 -15.44 -30.82 -2.49
N MET A 110 -16.18 -31.65 -1.75
CA MET A 110 -17.49 -31.27 -1.21
C MET A 110 -17.39 -30.11 -0.22
N ALA A 111 -16.38 -30.09 0.65
CA ALA A 111 -16.18 -28.96 1.55
C ALA A 111 -15.93 -27.67 0.74
N MET A 112 -14.96 -27.70 -0.18
CA MET A 112 -14.53 -26.52 -0.95
C MET A 112 -15.62 -26.00 -1.89
N ARG A 113 -16.35 -26.87 -2.61
CA ARG A 113 -17.33 -26.44 -3.62
C ARG A 113 -18.74 -26.33 -3.09
N GLU A 114 -19.11 -27.17 -2.13
CA GLU A 114 -20.49 -27.26 -1.67
C GLU A 114 -20.66 -26.66 -0.27
N GLY A 115 -19.58 -26.46 0.49
CA GLY A 115 -19.67 -26.04 1.89
C GLY A 115 -20.22 -27.15 2.78
N VAL A 116 -19.79 -28.41 2.59
CA VAL A 116 -20.21 -29.55 3.41
C VAL A 116 -19.01 -30.21 4.07
N ILE A 117 -18.94 -30.11 5.40
CA ILE A 117 -17.85 -30.68 6.20
C ILE A 117 -18.23 -32.08 6.70
N PRO A 118 -17.37 -33.10 6.50
CA PRO A 118 -17.58 -34.44 7.03
C PRO A 118 -17.90 -34.42 8.53
N GLY A 119 -18.98 -35.09 8.93
CA GLY A 119 -19.44 -35.17 10.33
C GLY A 119 -20.05 -33.87 10.90
N LYS A 120 -19.74 -32.70 10.34
CA LYS A 120 -20.18 -31.38 10.85
C LYS A 120 -21.36 -30.77 10.06
N GLY A 121 -21.63 -31.22 8.83
CA GLY A 121 -22.75 -30.74 8.00
C GLY A 121 -22.43 -29.46 7.23
N ASN A 122 -23.39 -28.54 7.09
CA ASN A 122 -23.21 -27.29 6.35
C ASN A 122 -22.12 -26.41 7.01
N ALA A 123 -21.11 -26.01 6.25
CA ALA A 123 -20.14 -24.99 6.64
C ALA A 123 -20.81 -23.62 6.66
N TYR A 124 -20.37 -22.73 7.56
CA TYR A 124 -20.79 -21.33 7.50
C TYR A 124 -20.11 -20.62 6.31
N PRO A 125 -20.77 -19.65 5.64
CA PRO A 125 -20.22 -18.95 4.47
C PRO A 125 -18.96 -18.11 4.74
N ALA A 126 -18.53 -17.97 6.01
CA ALA A 126 -17.21 -17.44 6.34
C ALA A 126 -16.08 -18.28 5.75
N PHE A 127 -16.33 -19.57 5.51
CA PHE A 127 -15.53 -20.38 4.60
C PHE A 127 -15.97 -20.07 3.15
N PRO A 128 -15.11 -19.53 2.27
CA PRO A 128 -15.53 -18.92 1.00
C PRO A 128 -15.84 -19.94 -0.11
N TYR A 129 -16.60 -20.98 0.20
CA TYR A 129 -17.04 -22.01 -0.75
C TYR A 129 -17.90 -21.44 -1.88
N THR A 130 -18.52 -20.27 -1.70
CA THR A 130 -19.23 -19.51 -2.76
C THR A 130 -18.31 -19.03 -3.88
N SER A 131 -17.01 -18.90 -3.60
CA SER A 131 -15.98 -18.59 -4.59
C SER A 131 -15.23 -19.86 -5.02
N TYR A 132 -14.81 -20.71 -4.07
CA TYR A 132 -14.11 -21.97 -4.37
C TYR A 132 -14.93 -22.97 -5.19
N GLN A 133 -16.26 -22.86 -5.22
CA GLN A 133 -17.08 -23.61 -6.17
C GLN A 133 -16.67 -23.41 -7.64
N ARG A 134 -15.92 -22.35 -7.98
CA ARG A 134 -15.41 -22.10 -9.33
C ARG A 134 -14.13 -22.85 -9.64
N MET A 135 -13.42 -23.38 -8.64
CA MET A 135 -12.19 -24.15 -8.81
C MET A 135 -12.47 -25.46 -9.53
N THR A 136 -11.53 -25.95 -10.36
CA THR A 136 -11.65 -27.25 -11.06
C THR A 136 -11.38 -28.42 -10.10
N ALA A 137 -11.87 -29.62 -10.44
CA ALA A 137 -11.68 -30.79 -9.58
C ALA A 137 -10.21 -31.22 -9.53
N ASN A 138 -9.49 -31.04 -10.64
CA ASN A 138 -8.04 -31.27 -10.72
C ASN A 138 -7.25 -30.31 -9.83
N ASP A 139 -7.58 -29.01 -9.85
CA ASP A 139 -6.91 -28.03 -8.98
C ASP A 139 -7.19 -28.30 -7.50
N LEU A 140 -8.39 -28.77 -7.15
CA LEU A 140 -8.71 -29.19 -5.79
C LEU A 140 -8.00 -30.48 -5.37
N ARG A 141 -7.80 -31.42 -6.29
CA ARG A 141 -6.95 -32.61 -6.07
C ARG A 141 -5.52 -32.21 -5.78
N ASP A 142 -4.96 -31.34 -6.60
CA ASP A 142 -3.59 -30.87 -6.47
C ASP A 142 -3.40 -30.07 -5.18
N LEU A 143 -4.33 -29.17 -4.86
CA LEU A 143 -4.36 -28.42 -3.59
C LEU A 143 -4.41 -29.36 -2.38
N PHE A 144 -5.32 -30.33 -2.41
CA PHE A 144 -5.46 -31.29 -1.32
C PHE A 144 -4.18 -32.09 -1.12
N ALA A 145 -3.59 -32.60 -2.21
CA ALA A 145 -2.33 -33.34 -2.14
C ALA A 145 -1.18 -32.48 -1.60
N TYR A 146 -1.11 -31.20 -1.99
CA TYR A 146 -0.13 -30.27 -1.43
C TYR A 146 -0.33 -30.09 0.08
N MET A 147 -1.56 -29.82 0.53
CA MET A 147 -1.86 -29.68 1.96
C MET A 147 -1.55 -30.94 2.77
N GLN A 148 -1.81 -32.13 2.21
CA GLN A 148 -1.47 -33.41 2.84
C GLN A 148 0.03 -33.64 2.96
N SER A 149 0.86 -32.97 2.14
CA SER A 149 2.32 -33.06 2.22
C SER A 149 2.95 -32.09 3.24
N LEU A 150 2.17 -31.14 3.77
CA LEU A 150 2.61 -30.21 4.81
C LEU A 150 2.69 -30.88 6.20
N PRO A 151 3.46 -30.30 7.15
CA PRO A 151 3.58 -30.87 8.49
C PRO A 151 2.24 -31.01 9.21
N PRO A 152 1.99 -32.15 9.89
CA PRO A 152 0.80 -32.30 10.72
C PRO A 152 0.93 -31.43 11.98
N VAL A 153 -0.15 -30.77 12.36
CA VAL A 153 -0.23 -29.97 13.60
C VAL A 153 -1.29 -30.56 14.50
N ALA A 154 -0.91 -30.99 15.70
CA ALA A 154 -1.84 -31.50 16.70
C ALA A 154 -2.56 -30.35 17.43
N GLY A 155 -3.78 -30.63 17.91
CA GLY A 155 -4.61 -29.69 18.66
C GLY A 155 -5.85 -29.23 17.91
N THR A 156 -6.93 -29.04 18.66
CA THR A 156 -8.21 -28.54 18.16
C THR A 156 -8.41 -27.09 18.59
N VAL A 157 -9.25 -26.37 17.84
CA VAL A 157 -9.66 -25.01 18.16
C VAL A 157 -11.09 -25.01 18.74
N PRO A 158 -11.49 -23.99 19.50
CA PRO A 158 -12.87 -23.83 19.94
C PRO A 158 -13.87 -23.82 18.76
N ASP A 159 -15.09 -24.29 19.00
CA ASP A 159 -16.19 -24.12 18.04
C ASP A 159 -16.62 -22.64 18.00
N HIS A 160 -17.20 -22.20 16.87
CA HIS A 160 -17.63 -20.81 16.69
C HIS A 160 -18.64 -20.33 17.77
N GLU A 161 -18.46 -19.10 18.23
CA GLU A 161 -19.32 -18.42 19.19
C GLU A 161 -20.31 -17.50 18.45
N LEU A 162 -21.34 -18.08 17.87
CA LEU A 162 -22.33 -17.36 17.07
C LEU A 162 -23.58 -16.99 17.87
N ARG A 163 -24.16 -15.84 17.56
CA ARG A 163 -25.40 -15.37 18.20
C ARG A 163 -26.60 -16.11 17.63
N PHE A 164 -27.61 -16.38 18.44
CA PHE A 164 -28.88 -16.88 17.93
C PHE A 164 -29.51 -15.83 16.98
N PRO A 165 -30.08 -16.24 15.82
CA PRO A 165 -30.33 -17.61 15.38
C PRO A 165 -29.18 -18.26 14.58
N PHE A 166 -28.07 -17.56 14.33
CA PHE A 166 -26.96 -18.01 13.49
C PHE A 166 -26.17 -19.19 14.05
N SER A 167 -26.23 -19.42 15.37
CA SER A 167 -25.69 -20.64 16.01
C SER A 167 -26.37 -21.94 15.54
N MET A 168 -27.57 -21.86 14.96
CA MET A 168 -28.26 -23.01 14.38
C MET A 168 -27.79 -23.29 12.95
N ARG A 169 -26.73 -24.09 12.82
CA ARG A 169 -26.10 -24.48 11.54
C ARG A 169 -27.07 -25.01 10.46
N ARG A 170 -28.23 -25.56 10.85
CA ARG A 170 -29.26 -26.00 9.89
C ARG A 170 -29.80 -24.87 9.03
N GLY A 171 -29.91 -23.65 9.55
CA GLY A 171 -30.36 -22.48 8.77
C GLY A 171 -29.49 -22.22 7.53
N VAL A 172 -28.20 -22.60 7.59
CA VAL A 172 -27.28 -22.48 6.47
C VAL A 172 -27.67 -23.36 5.28
N GLY A 173 -28.41 -24.47 5.50
CA GLY A 173 -28.92 -25.28 4.40
C GLY A 173 -29.89 -24.51 3.51
N LEU A 174 -30.80 -23.73 4.10
CA LEU A 174 -31.69 -22.83 3.36
C LEU A 174 -30.91 -21.70 2.69
N TRP A 175 -29.90 -21.15 3.38
CA TRP A 175 -29.02 -20.14 2.81
C TRP A 175 -28.29 -20.66 1.56
N ARG A 176 -27.76 -21.89 1.60
CA ARG A 176 -27.10 -22.54 0.46
C ARG A 176 -28.07 -22.70 -0.72
N LEU A 177 -29.31 -23.14 -0.48
CA LEU A 177 -30.33 -23.22 -1.54
C LEU A 177 -30.65 -21.87 -2.18
N ALA A 178 -30.55 -20.77 -1.43
CA ALA A 178 -30.84 -19.43 -1.93
C ALA A 178 -29.66 -18.75 -2.64
N PHE A 179 -28.42 -18.99 -2.19
CA PHE A 179 -27.26 -18.18 -2.59
C PHE A 179 -26.07 -18.96 -3.18
N LEU A 180 -26.08 -20.30 -3.13
CA LEU A 180 -25.05 -21.13 -3.75
C LEU A 180 -25.61 -21.79 -5.02
N ASP A 181 -25.18 -21.32 -6.18
CA ASP A 181 -25.68 -21.78 -7.48
C ASP A 181 -25.04 -23.08 -7.99
N GLY A 182 -23.90 -23.47 -7.42
CA GLY A 182 -23.21 -24.72 -7.75
C GLY A 182 -22.59 -24.75 -9.14
N LYS A 183 -22.57 -23.63 -9.86
CA LYS A 183 -22.16 -23.58 -11.27
C LYS A 183 -20.65 -23.37 -11.39
N PRO A 184 -19.98 -23.97 -12.39
CA PRO A 184 -18.65 -23.53 -12.78
C PRO A 184 -18.71 -22.09 -13.30
N LEU A 185 -17.55 -21.48 -13.54
CA LEU A 185 -17.52 -20.22 -14.27
C LEU A 185 -18.23 -20.40 -15.63
N PRO A 186 -19.27 -19.60 -15.92
CA PRO A 186 -19.96 -19.69 -17.21
C PRO A 186 -18.97 -19.53 -18.37
N GLU A 187 -19.17 -20.31 -19.43
CA GLU A 187 -18.43 -20.11 -20.68
C GLU A 187 -18.58 -18.66 -21.15
N VAL A 188 -17.48 -18.10 -21.65
CA VAL A 188 -17.43 -16.73 -22.17
C VAL A 188 -17.24 -16.77 -23.66
N ALA A 189 -17.62 -15.67 -24.31
CA ALA A 189 -17.41 -15.49 -25.73
C ALA A 189 -15.94 -15.77 -26.13
N ALA A 190 -15.78 -16.29 -27.35
CA ALA A 190 -14.49 -16.77 -27.86
C ALA A 190 -13.43 -15.65 -27.96
N ASP A 191 -13.86 -14.39 -27.95
CA ASP A 191 -13.02 -13.18 -28.02
C ASP A 191 -12.18 -12.94 -26.75
N LYS A 192 -12.47 -13.60 -25.63
CA LYS A 192 -11.66 -13.47 -24.42
C LYS A 192 -10.34 -14.21 -24.54
N SER A 193 -9.26 -13.53 -24.15
CA SER A 193 -7.91 -14.08 -24.12
C SER A 193 -7.78 -15.18 -23.07
N GLU A 194 -6.79 -16.05 -23.22
CA GLU A 194 -6.48 -17.06 -22.19
C GLU A 194 -6.01 -16.41 -20.88
N LEU A 195 -5.31 -15.28 -20.99
CA LEU A 195 -4.85 -14.49 -19.84
C LEU A 195 -6.06 -13.97 -19.05
N TRP A 196 -7.08 -13.43 -19.73
CA TRP A 196 -8.33 -13.02 -19.10
C TRP A 196 -9.07 -14.19 -18.43
N ARG A 197 -9.16 -15.36 -19.08
CA ARG A 197 -9.82 -16.56 -18.50
C ARG A 197 -9.11 -17.02 -17.24
N ARG A 198 -7.78 -17.05 -17.25
CA ARG A 198 -6.96 -17.35 -16.07
C ARG A 198 -7.17 -16.33 -14.96
N GLY A 199 -7.24 -15.05 -15.31
CA GLY A 199 -7.50 -13.96 -14.37
C GLY A 199 -8.84 -14.10 -13.67
N ARG A 200 -9.89 -14.35 -14.45
CA ARG A 200 -11.22 -14.64 -13.93
C ARG A 200 -11.20 -15.81 -12.97
N TYR A 201 -10.55 -16.91 -13.35
CA TYR A 201 -10.44 -18.10 -12.51
C TYR A 201 -9.79 -17.81 -11.16
N LEU A 202 -8.70 -17.04 -11.16
CA LEU A 202 -8.00 -16.67 -9.92
C LEU A 202 -8.79 -15.67 -9.09
N VAL A 203 -9.37 -14.62 -9.67
CA VAL A 203 -10.07 -13.57 -8.91
C VAL A 203 -11.42 -14.03 -8.38
N GLU A 204 -12.20 -14.72 -9.22
CA GLU A 204 -13.53 -15.19 -8.85
C GLU A 204 -13.46 -16.51 -8.07
N GLY A 205 -12.50 -17.38 -8.37
CA GLY A 205 -12.39 -18.70 -7.78
C GLY A 205 -11.42 -18.72 -6.60
N ALA A 206 -10.19 -19.12 -6.87
CA ALA A 206 -9.19 -19.41 -5.85
C ALA A 206 -8.93 -18.21 -4.93
N GLY A 207 -8.67 -17.02 -5.48
CA GLY A 207 -8.36 -15.80 -4.73
C GLY A 207 -9.56 -15.08 -4.14
N HIS A 208 -10.79 -15.57 -4.37
CA HIS A 208 -12.02 -15.16 -3.67
C HIS A 208 -12.20 -13.65 -3.43
N CYS A 209 -11.66 -12.79 -4.30
CA CYS A 209 -11.48 -11.37 -4.01
C CYS A 209 -12.82 -10.66 -3.76
N VAL A 210 -13.89 -11.20 -4.34
CA VAL A 210 -15.26 -10.71 -4.17
C VAL A 210 -15.74 -10.80 -2.72
N GLU A 211 -15.20 -11.73 -1.92
CA GLU A 211 -15.66 -11.97 -0.56
C GLU A 211 -15.30 -10.80 0.37
N CYS A 212 -14.14 -10.17 0.15
CA CYS A 212 -13.74 -8.96 0.88
C CYS A 212 -14.20 -7.70 0.15
N HIS A 213 -14.00 -7.62 -1.17
CA HIS A 213 -14.26 -6.40 -1.93
C HIS A 213 -15.72 -6.20 -2.33
N SER A 214 -16.69 -6.73 -1.59
CA SER A 214 -18.12 -6.48 -1.86
C SER A 214 -18.89 -6.27 -0.56
N PRO A 215 -19.97 -5.48 -0.57
CA PRO A 215 -20.81 -5.36 0.61
C PRO A 215 -21.61 -6.64 0.81
N ARG A 216 -22.06 -6.87 2.04
CA ARG A 216 -22.96 -7.97 2.38
C ARG A 216 -24.37 -7.47 2.62
N ASN A 217 -25.38 -8.21 2.15
CA ASN A 217 -26.77 -7.96 2.52
C ASN A 217 -27.07 -8.47 3.96
N VAL A 218 -28.31 -8.29 4.42
CA VAL A 218 -28.75 -8.75 5.75
C VAL A 218 -28.60 -10.25 5.99
N ALA A 219 -28.54 -11.05 4.93
CA ALA A 219 -28.31 -12.50 4.98
C ALA A 219 -26.82 -12.87 4.87
N GLY A 220 -25.90 -11.90 4.82
CA GLY A 220 -24.46 -12.15 4.65
C GLY A 220 -24.03 -12.49 3.22
N ALA A 221 -24.94 -12.42 2.24
CA ALA A 221 -24.63 -12.74 0.84
C ALA A 221 -24.15 -11.49 0.07
N VAL A 222 -23.30 -11.70 -0.94
CA VAL A 222 -22.85 -10.64 -1.86
C VAL A 222 -23.96 -10.31 -2.86
N PRO A 223 -24.48 -9.06 -2.90
CA PRO A 223 -25.42 -8.66 -3.94
C PRO A 223 -24.74 -8.63 -5.31
N LEU A 224 -25.33 -9.28 -6.32
CA LEU A 224 -24.76 -9.39 -7.67
C LEU A 224 -24.37 -8.04 -8.28
N ALA A 225 -25.23 -7.02 -8.12
CA ALA A 225 -25.01 -5.67 -8.67
C ALA A 225 -23.95 -4.84 -7.92
N LYS A 226 -23.42 -5.34 -6.81
CA LYS A 226 -22.44 -4.64 -5.95
C LYS A 226 -21.14 -5.42 -5.78
N ARG A 227 -20.93 -6.47 -6.59
CA ARG A 227 -19.69 -7.24 -6.58
C ARG A 227 -18.49 -6.32 -6.85
N PHE A 228 -17.41 -6.53 -6.11
CA PHE A 228 -16.13 -5.79 -6.21
C PHE A 228 -16.20 -4.30 -5.86
N SER A 229 -17.36 -3.79 -5.44
CA SER A 229 -17.57 -2.36 -5.16
C SER A 229 -17.04 -1.88 -3.79
N GLY A 230 -16.38 -2.76 -3.04
CA GLY A 230 -15.93 -2.47 -1.68
C GLY A 230 -17.09 -2.47 -0.68
N GLY A 231 -16.81 -2.06 0.55
CA GLY A 231 -17.82 -2.03 1.60
C GLY A 231 -17.23 -1.88 3.01
N PRO A 232 -18.08 -1.70 4.03
CA PRO A 232 -17.63 -1.77 5.42
C PRO A 232 -16.92 -3.11 5.69
N ASN A 233 -15.80 -3.07 6.41
CA ASN A 233 -15.13 -4.31 6.82
C ASN A 233 -16.11 -5.12 7.70
N PRO A 234 -16.35 -6.42 7.41
CA PRO A 234 -17.19 -7.29 8.24
C PRO A 234 -16.79 -7.35 9.72
N GLU A 235 -15.52 -7.08 10.04
CA GLU A 235 -14.98 -6.99 11.41
C GLU A 235 -15.29 -5.66 12.11
N GLY A 236 -15.90 -4.70 11.40
CA GLY A 236 -16.20 -3.37 11.91
C GLY A 236 -15.01 -2.40 11.89
N THR A 237 -13.86 -2.84 11.38
CA THR A 237 -12.61 -2.06 11.31
C THR A 237 -12.43 -1.42 9.93
N GLY A 238 -13.02 -0.24 9.75
CA GLY A 238 -12.82 0.56 8.54
C GLY A 238 -13.59 0.06 7.31
N TYR A 239 -12.97 0.21 6.13
CA TYR A 239 -13.64 0.03 4.84
C TYR A 239 -12.72 -0.69 3.85
N ILE A 240 -13.26 -1.68 3.15
CA ILE A 240 -12.57 -2.43 2.09
C ILE A 240 -12.81 -1.68 0.76
N PRO A 241 -11.77 -1.37 -0.02
CA PRO A 241 -11.90 -0.47 -1.17
C PRO A 241 -12.66 -1.09 -2.35
N ASN A 242 -13.27 -0.23 -3.15
CA ASN A 242 -13.79 -0.56 -4.47
C ASN A 242 -12.65 -0.95 -5.44
N ILE A 243 -12.73 -2.13 -6.05
CA ILE A 243 -11.76 -2.63 -7.05
C ILE A 243 -12.39 -2.84 -8.43
N THR A 244 -13.52 -2.19 -8.71
CA THR A 244 -14.06 -2.08 -10.07
C THR A 244 -13.34 -0.97 -10.85
N PRO A 245 -13.38 -0.96 -12.19
CA PRO A 245 -12.76 0.08 -13.01
C PRO A 245 -13.52 1.43 -12.98
N ASP A 246 -14.32 1.70 -11.94
CA ASP A 246 -14.92 3.01 -11.68
C ASP A 246 -13.89 4.00 -11.11
N GLU A 247 -14.13 5.30 -11.28
CA GLU A 247 -13.31 6.39 -10.72
C GLU A 247 -13.22 6.34 -9.18
N THR A 248 -14.25 5.81 -8.52
CA THR A 248 -14.25 5.58 -7.07
C THR A 248 -13.47 4.34 -6.64
N GLY A 249 -12.98 3.54 -7.59
CA GLY A 249 -12.17 2.34 -7.39
C GLY A 249 -10.83 2.40 -8.13
N ILE A 250 -10.53 1.37 -8.93
CA ILE A 250 -9.26 1.22 -9.66
C ILE A 250 -9.34 1.76 -11.10
N GLY A 251 -10.27 2.68 -11.38
CA GLY A 251 -10.47 3.27 -12.71
C GLY A 251 -9.20 3.88 -13.31
N TYR A 252 -8.43 4.61 -12.50
CA TYR A 252 -7.18 5.26 -12.92
C TYR A 252 -5.96 4.34 -12.93
N TRP A 253 -6.05 3.12 -12.40
CA TRP A 253 -4.93 2.18 -12.36
C TRP A 253 -4.82 1.47 -13.71
N SER A 254 -3.60 1.35 -14.25
CA SER A 254 -3.34 0.49 -15.38
C SER A 254 -3.36 -0.99 -14.96
N VAL A 255 -3.44 -1.90 -15.94
CA VAL A 255 -3.28 -3.35 -15.68
C VAL A 255 -1.93 -3.65 -15.01
N HIS A 256 -0.87 -2.95 -15.42
CA HIS A 256 0.46 -3.13 -14.84
C HIS A 256 0.55 -2.60 -13.40
N ASP A 257 -0.14 -1.50 -13.09
CA ASP A 257 -0.21 -0.98 -11.72
C ASP A 257 -0.87 -1.97 -10.78
N ILE A 258 -1.96 -2.62 -11.21
CA ILE A 258 -2.64 -3.64 -10.41
C ILE A 258 -1.73 -4.86 -10.23
N ALA A 259 -1.09 -5.33 -11.30
CA ALA A 259 -0.18 -6.48 -11.22
C ALA A 259 1.02 -6.20 -10.31
N ARG A 260 1.57 -4.97 -10.35
CA ARG A 260 2.63 -4.51 -9.45
C ARG A 260 2.14 -4.38 -8.01
N TYR A 261 0.95 -3.84 -7.80
CA TYR A 261 0.37 -3.78 -6.46
C TYR A 261 0.22 -5.17 -5.85
N LEU A 262 -0.24 -6.16 -6.64
CA LEU A 262 -0.29 -7.57 -6.22
C LEU A 262 1.10 -8.21 -6.01
N GLU A 263 2.19 -7.53 -6.38
CA GLU A 263 3.57 -7.96 -6.20
C GLU A 263 4.25 -7.32 -4.98
N ASP A 264 4.17 -6.00 -4.84
CA ASP A 264 4.91 -5.24 -3.83
C ASP A 264 4.01 -4.47 -2.84
N GLY A 265 2.69 -4.45 -3.07
CA GLY A 265 1.71 -3.77 -2.25
C GLY A 265 1.71 -2.26 -2.38
N VAL A 266 2.38 -1.68 -3.38
CA VAL A 266 2.49 -0.22 -3.55
C VAL A 266 1.63 0.25 -4.72
N GLY A 267 0.64 1.10 -4.43
CA GLY A 267 -0.25 1.66 -5.46
C GLY A 267 0.42 2.75 -6.30
N PRO A 268 -0.22 3.22 -7.39
CA PRO A 268 0.33 4.22 -8.31
C PRO A 268 0.78 5.54 -7.65
N ILE A 269 0.18 5.88 -6.52
CA ILE A 269 0.47 7.09 -5.74
C ILE A 269 1.40 6.84 -4.55
N GLY A 270 2.10 5.70 -4.51
CA GLY A 270 3.05 5.35 -3.46
C GLY A 270 2.45 4.87 -2.13
N MET A 271 1.12 4.73 -2.07
CA MET A 271 0.43 4.21 -0.89
C MET A 271 0.61 2.70 -0.76
N LYS A 272 1.08 2.25 0.41
CA LYS A 272 1.27 0.83 0.71
C LYS A 272 -0.03 0.17 1.17
N ALA A 273 -0.20 -1.11 0.84
CA ALA A 273 -1.23 -1.96 1.41
C ALA A 273 -1.11 -2.01 2.94
N GLY A 274 -2.24 -1.90 3.62
CA GLY A 274 -2.35 -2.00 5.08
C GLY A 274 -3.48 -2.96 5.47
N GLY A 275 -3.57 -3.26 6.77
CA GLY A 275 -4.55 -4.21 7.30
C GLY A 275 -4.44 -5.58 6.64
N ASP A 276 -5.57 -6.25 6.48
CA ASP A 276 -5.66 -7.62 5.93
C ASP A 276 -5.10 -7.71 4.50
N MET A 277 -5.21 -6.63 3.72
CA MET A 277 -4.68 -6.63 2.36
C MET A 277 -3.16 -6.81 2.33
N LYS A 278 -2.42 -6.40 3.38
CA LYS A 278 -0.98 -6.65 3.46
C LYS A 278 -0.67 -8.15 3.45
N GLU A 279 -1.45 -8.94 4.19
CA GLU A 279 -1.29 -10.41 4.26
C GLU A 279 -1.61 -11.05 2.91
N VAL A 280 -2.66 -10.56 2.23
CA VAL A 280 -2.99 -10.96 0.86
C VAL A 280 -1.84 -10.67 -0.11
N ILE A 281 -1.20 -9.50 -0.01
CA ILE A 281 -0.03 -9.14 -0.83
C ILE A 281 1.12 -10.11 -0.63
N GLU A 282 1.40 -10.52 0.61
CA GLU A 282 2.49 -11.49 0.89
C GLU A 282 2.27 -12.83 0.17
N ASN A 283 1.01 -13.21 -0.08
CA ASN A 283 0.67 -14.39 -0.88
C ASN A 283 0.67 -14.10 -2.37
N THR A 284 0.02 -13.04 -2.85
CA THR A 284 -0.01 -12.73 -4.29
C THR A 284 1.39 -12.44 -4.85
N ALA A 285 2.31 -11.91 -4.02
CA ALA A 285 3.71 -11.73 -4.37
C ALA A 285 4.44 -13.03 -4.74
N ARG A 286 3.96 -14.17 -4.23
CA ARG A 286 4.50 -15.52 -4.51
C ARG A 286 3.88 -16.17 -5.76
N LEU A 287 2.86 -15.55 -6.36
CA LEU A 287 2.30 -15.98 -7.65
C LEU A 287 3.22 -15.56 -8.79
N SER A 288 3.06 -16.20 -9.95
CA SER A 288 3.82 -15.81 -11.14
C SER A 288 3.40 -14.40 -11.60
N HIS A 289 4.32 -13.66 -12.22
CA HIS A 289 3.99 -12.38 -12.83
C HIS A 289 2.84 -12.50 -13.86
N LYS A 290 2.79 -13.62 -14.59
CA LYS A 290 1.69 -13.94 -15.53
C LYS A 290 0.34 -14.07 -14.81
N ASP A 291 0.28 -14.73 -13.66
CA ASP A 291 -0.96 -14.86 -12.89
C ASP A 291 -1.42 -13.51 -12.33
N ARG A 292 -0.50 -12.68 -11.82
CA ARG A 292 -0.82 -11.31 -11.35
C ARG A 292 -1.33 -10.42 -12.49
N LEU A 293 -0.70 -10.48 -13.66
CA LEU A 293 -1.20 -9.80 -14.87
C LEU A 293 -2.57 -10.30 -15.30
N ALA A 294 -2.81 -11.61 -15.24
CA ALA A 294 -4.11 -12.20 -15.54
C ALA A 294 -5.20 -11.66 -14.60
N MET A 295 -4.95 -11.68 -13.29
CA MET A 295 -5.84 -11.12 -12.28
C MET A 295 -6.14 -9.63 -12.56
N ALA A 296 -5.11 -8.85 -12.89
CA ALA A 296 -5.24 -7.44 -13.23
C ALA A 296 -6.07 -7.18 -14.50
N GLU A 297 -5.85 -7.94 -15.58
CA GLU A 297 -6.63 -7.85 -16.81
C GLU A 297 -8.11 -8.14 -16.56
N TYR A 298 -8.40 -9.16 -15.75
CA TYR A 298 -9.77 -9.49 -15.39
C TYR A 298 -10.42 -8.39 -14.54
N LEU A 299 -9.75 -7.90 -13.50
CA LEU A 299 -10.26 -6.83 -12.63
C LEU A 299 -10.56 -5.54 -13.40
N LYS A 300 -9.75 -5.16 -14.40
CA LYS A 300 -10.05 -4.01 -15.26
C LYS A 300 -11.26 -4.21 -16.18
N SER A 301 -11.76 -5.43 -16.32
CA SER A 301 -12.89 -5.76 -17.20
C SER A 301 -14.22 -5.95 -16.47
N VAL A 302 -14.22 -6.00 -15.13
CA VAL A 302 -15.47 -6.18 -14.37
C VAL A 302 -16.38 -4.95 -14.54
N PRO A 303 -17.70 -5.09 -14.42
CA PRO A 303 -18.59 -3.94 -14.48
C PRO A 303 -18.20 -2.86 -13.45
N ALA A 304 -18.08 -1.62 -13.91
CA ALA A 304 -17.82 -0.48 -13.04
C ALA A 304 -19.01 -0.27 -12.10
N VAL A 305 -18.74 -0.08 -10.81
CA VAL A 305 -19.75 0.25 -9.81
C VAL A 305 -19.28 1.49 -9.06
N GLU A 306 -20.06 2.56 -9.15
CA GLU A 306 -19.82 3.75 -8.33
C GLU A 306 -20.12 3.45 -6.86
N ALA A 307 -19.07 3.50 -6.04
CA ALA A 307 -19.11 3.21 -4.61
C ALA A 307 -17.94 3.93 -3.91
N PRO A 308 -18.08 5.22 -3.58
CA PRO A 308 -17.04 5.95 -2.89
C PRO A 308 -16.80 5.37 -1.49
N ASN A 309 -15.54 5.08 -1.16
CA ASN A 309 -15.14 4.66 0.17
C ASN A 309 -15.48 5.74 1.21
N ALA A 310 -15.77 5.31 2.44
CA ALA A 310 -15.97 6.25 3.55
C ALA A 310 -14.72 7.12 3.74
N GLY A 311 -14.91 8.45 3.74
CA GLY A 311 -13.82 9.43 3.90
C GLY A 311 -12.99 9.73 2.65
N ALA A 312 -13.22 9.03 1.53
CA ALA A 312 -12.58 9.37 0.26
C ALA A 312 -13.27 10.60 -0.38
N PRO A 313 -12.51 11.51 -1.04
CA PRO A 313 -13.09 12.60 -1.80
C PRO A 313 -13.96 12.03 -2.94
N LYS A 314 -15.14 12.61 -3.13
CA LYS A 314 -16.01 12.24 -4.25
C LYS A 314 -15.42 12.75 -5.56
N PRO A 315 -15.45 11.97 -6.65
CA PRO A 315 -15.08 12.46 -7.98
C PRO A 315 -15.89 13.72 -8.32
N ASN A 316 -15.18 14.77 -8.76
CA ASN A 316 -15.84 15.99 -9.24
C ASN A 316 -16.25 15.80 -10.70
N ARG A 317 -17.52 15.45 -10.91
CA ARG A 317 -18.13 15.29 -12.24
C ARG A 317 -18.85 16.55 -12.73
N THR A 318 -18.68 17.67 -12.02
CA THR A 318 -19.30 18.95 -12.39
C THR A 318 -18.41 19.72 -13.37
N ALA A 319 -18.98 20.72 -14.04
CA ALA A 319 -18.22 21.64 -14.90
C ALA A 319 -17.35 22.63 -14.09
N GLU A 320 -17.55 22.71 -12.78
CA GLU A 320 -16.81 23.61 -11.90
C GLU A 320 -15.45 23.00 -11.55
N VAL A 321 -14.36 23.71 -11.86
CA VAL A 321 -13.00 23.27 -11.50
C VAL A 321 -12.79 23.53 -10.00
N ILE A 322 -12.93 22.48 -9.20
CA ILE A 322 -12.59 22.54 -7.78
C ILE A 322 -11.08 22.34 -7.66
N MET A 323 -10.35 23.44 -7.44
CA MET A 323 -8.96 23.36 -7.05
C MET A 323 -8.90 22.81 -5.62
N LEU A 324 -8.23 21.67 -5.42
CA LEU A 324 -7.92 21.19 -4.08
C LEU A 324 -7.17 22.31 -3.34
N PRO A 325 -7.47 22.57 -2.05
CA PRO A 325 -6.66 23.47 -1.25
C PRO A 325 -5.20 23.06 -1.40
N ALA A 326 -4.30 24.02 -1.64
CA ALA A 326 -2.89 23.72 -1.81
C ALA A 326 -2.40 22.89 -0.62
N ALA A 327 -2.17 21.60 -0.83
CA ALA A 327 -1.77 20.64 0.20
C ALA A 327 -0.36 20.89 0.77
N HIS A 328 0.27 22.01 0.40
CA HIS A 328 1.51 22.49 1.00
C HIS A 328 1.35 22.90 2.48
N ALA A 329 0.11 23.01 2.99
CA ALA A 329 -0.14 23.20 4.41
C ALA A 329 -0.12 21.88 5.22
N GLY A 330 -0.01 20.72 4.55
CA GLY A 330 -0.13 19.39 5.17
C GLY A 330 1.03 18.43 4.87
N ALA A 331 2.18 18.92 4.39
CA ALA A 331 3.40 18.12 4.51
C ALA A 331 3.58 17.81 6.00
N GLY A 332 3.70 16.52 6.35
CA GLY A 332 4.09 16.12 7.70
C GLY A 332 5.39 16.83 8.13
N PRO A 333 5.81 16.73 9.40
CA PRO A 333 7.04 17.38 9.85
C PRO A 333 8.20 17.06 8.89
N SER A 334 8.88 18.10 8.40
CA SER A 334 9.97 17.99 7.43
C SER A 334 10.96 16.92 7.88
N LYS A 335 11.30 15.99 6.98
CA LYS A 335 12.22 14.88 7.30
C LYS A 335 13.63 15.38 7.63
N LEU A 336 13.94 16.62 7.25
CA LEU A 336 15.17 17.33 7.58
C LEU A 336 15.40 17.52 9.08
N THR A 337 14.37 17.41 9.91
CA THR A 337 14.51 17.52 11.38
C THR A 337 15.46 16.47 11.96
N ALA A 338 15.54 15.28 11.33
CA ALA A 338 16.45 14.22 11.75
C ALA A 338 17.93 14.52 11.46
N LEU A 339 18.23 15.52 10.63
CA LEU A 339 19.59 15.92 10.24
C LEU A 339 20.14 17.06 11.11
N LEU A 340 19.35 17.55 12.07
CA LEU A 340 19.74 18.65 12.94
C LEU A 340 20.76 18.19 13.97
N ALA A 341 21.84 18.96 14.11
CA ALA A 341 22.81 18.76 15.17
C ALA A 341 22.18 19.03 16.54
N SER A 342 22.59 18.27 17.55
CA SER A 342 22.19 18.54 18.93
C SER A 342 22.80 19.85 19.44
N PRO A 343 22.21 20.51 20.46
CA PRO A 343 22.78 21.71 21.05
C PRO A 343 24.24 21.56 21.49
N ASP A 344 24.62 20.39 21.99
CA ASP A 344 25.99 20.08 22.40
C ASP A 344 26.98 20.08 21.22
N VAL A 345 26.54 19.55 20.07
CA VAL A 345 27.36 19.54 18.84
C VAL A 345 27.47 20.97 18.30
N ILE A 346 26.36 21.71 18.22
CA ILE A 346 26.35 23.13 17.80
C ILE A 346 27.27 23.97 18.69
N GLY A 347 27.31 23.70 20.00
CA GLY A 347 28.18 24.37 20.96
C GLY A 347 29.67 24.17 20.73
N LYS A 348 30.08 23.06 20.10
CA LYS A 348 31.50 22.66 19.93
C LYS A 348 32.03 22.80 18.50
N SER A 349 31.18 22.93 17.50
CA SER A 349 31.59 22.98 16.10
C SER A 349 32.04 24.37 15.64
N ASP A 350 33.21 24.48 15.02
CA ASP A 350 33.69 25.75 14.43
C ASP A 350 33.08 26.04 13.05
N ALA A 351 32.49 25.02 12.43
CA ALA A 351 31.78 25.12 11.17
C ALA A 351 30.48 24.32 11.21
N LEU A 352 29.42 24.90 10.65
CA LEU A 352 28.10 24.29 10.59
C LEU A 352 27.50 24.50 9.19
N TYR A 353 26.43 23.77 8.91
CA TYR A 353 25.72 23.80 7.64
C TYR A 353 24.24 24.09 7.88
N VAL A 354 23.69 25.01 7.11
CA VAL A 354 22.27 25.37 7.16
C VAL A 354 21.45 24.22 6.56
N VAL A 355 20.53 23.63 7.31
CA VAL A 355 19.72 22.50 6.82
C VAL A 355 18.51 23.01 6.04
N SER A 356 17.79 23.96 6.63
CA SER A 356 16.63 24.63 6.04
C SER A 356 16.88 26.13 5.98
N PRO A 357 16.27 26.87 5.02
CA PRO A 357 16.48 28.30 4.88
C PRO A 357 16.37 29.05 6.22
N ALA A 358 17.45 29.73 6.60
CA ALA A 358 17.58 30.36 7.91
C ALA A 358 17.65 31.89 7.75
N PRO A 359 16.71 32.66 8.31
CA PRO A 359 16.82 34.11 8.31
C PRO A 359 18.02 34.54 9.15
N PHE A 360 18.65 35.65 8.76
CA PHE A 360 19.72 36.27 9.51
C PHE A 360 19.46 37.75 9.76
N THR A 361 20.15 38.31 10.74
CA THR A 361 20.20 39.76 10.97
C THR A 361 21.64 40.24 11.00
N LEU A 362 21.87 41.52 10.72
CA LEU A 362 23.21 42.12 10.74
C LEU A 362 23.65 42.48 12.16
N GLU A 363 22.69 42.71 13.06
CA GLU A 363 22.91 43.01 14.48
C GLU A 363 22.34 41.93 15.40
N ALA A 364 22.97 41.71 16.56
CA ALA A 364 22.57 40.68 17.53
C ALA A 364 21.14 40.87 18.05
N SER A 365 20.74 42.13 18.27
CA SER A 365 19.41 42.54 18.75
C SER A 365 18.41 42.85 17.63
N GLY A 366 18.79 42.64 16.37
CA GLY A 366 17.90 42.88 15.23
C GLY A 366 16.71 41.93 15.21
N THR A 367 15.51 42.47 14.96
CA THR A 367 14.26 41.71 14.81
C THR A 367 13.76 41.67 13.36
N ALA A 368 14.28 42.53 12.48
CA ALA A 368 13.98 42.53 11.06
C ALA A 368 14.92 41.56 10.32
N GLU A 369 14.39 40.79 9.37
CA GLU A 369 15.19 39.86 8.55
C GLU A 369 15.99 40.64 7.50
N ASP A 370 17.31 40.71 7.65
CA ASP A 370 18.22 41.38 6.70
C ASP A 370 18.61 40.46 5.52
N GLY A 371 18.08 39.24 5.52
CA GLY A 371 18.27 38.25 4.48
C GLY A 371 18.10 36.84 5.00
N LYS A 372 18.46 35.87 4.16
CA LYS A 372 18.37 34.45 4.48
C LYS A 372 19.54 33.65 3.92
N LEU A 373 20.00 32.69 4.70
CA LEU A 373 20.91 31.63 4.27
C LEU A 373 20.09 30.45 3.72
N LEU A 374 20.62 29.75 2.73
CA LEU A 374 19.95 28.64 2.05
C LEU A 374 20.54 27.29 2.48
N GLY A 375 19.85 26.20 2.11
CA GLY A 375 20.27 24.83 2.43
C GLY A 375 21.71 24.54 2.01
N ALA A 376 22.41 23.76 2.84
CA ALA A 376 23.83 23.42 2.76
C ALA A 376 24.83 24.59 2.77
N THR A 377 24.39 25.81 3.09
CA THR A 377 25.33 26.93 3.27
C THR A 377 26.25 26.65 4.45
N ARG A 378 27.56 26.60 4.18
CA ARG A 378 28.57 26.48 5.23
C ARG A 378 28.74 27.82 5.93
N VAL A 379 28.67 27.80 7.26
CA VAL A 379 28.88 28.96 8.12
C VAL A 379 30.04 28.69 9.07
N ALA A 380 30.97 29.64 9.16
CA ALA A 380 32.05 29.60 10.15
C ALA A 380 31.60 30.32 11.43
N VAL A 381 31.69 29.68 12.59
CA VAL A 381 31.21 30.26 13.83
C VAL A 381 32.26 31.22 14.41
N LEU A 382 31.86 32.48 14.64
CA LEU A 382 32.74 33.51 15.21
C LEU A 382 32.51 33.70 16.70
N SER A 383 31.25 33.75 17.13
CA SER A 383 30.87 33.85 18.53
C SER A 383 29.47 33.30 18.77
N ARG A 384 29.18 32.95 20.03
CA ARG A 384 27.88 32.47 20.48
C ARG A 384 27.41 33.39 21.61
N ASP A 385 26.18 33.85 21.53
CA ASP A 385 25.58 34.71 22.55
C ASP A 385 24.10 34.35 22.73
N GLY A 386 23.77 33.79 23.91
CA GLY A 386 22.45 33.24 24.20
C GLY A 386 21.99 32.21 23.16
N GLY A 387 20.76 32.35 22.66
CA GLY A 387 20.17 31.49 21.62
C GLY A 387 20.58 31.85 20.18
N ARG A 388 21.50 32.80 20.01
CA ARG A 388 21.99 33.27 18.69
C ARG A 388 23.48 33.03 18.54
N MET A 389 23.96 33.07 17.31
CA MET A 389 25.37 32.97 17.00
C MET A 389 25.75 33.90 15.87
N ARG A 390 26.93 34.52 16.01
CA ARG A 390 27.56 35.30 14.95
C ARG A 390 28.35 34.34 14.09
N VAL A 391 28.06 34.36 12.80
CA VAL A 391 28.69 33.49 11.82
C VAL A 391 29.21 34.28 10.64
N ARG A 392 30.24 33.74 10.00
CA ARG A 392 30.76 34.24 8.72
C ARG A 392 30.31 33.30 7.60
N VAL A 393 29.82 33.90 6.52
CA VAL A 393 29.50 33.24 5.26
C VAL A 393 30.47 33.76 4.21
N ASP A 394 31.15 32.84 3.54
CA ASP A 394 32.11 33.14 2.49
C ASP A 394 31.60 32.53 1.17
N GLY A 395 31.64 33.31 0.09
CA GLY A 395 31.15 32.90 -1.23
C GLY A 395 31.55 33.90 -2.33
N TRP A 396 30.72 34.03 -3.36
CA TRP A 396 30.97 34.84 -4.55
C TRP A 396 29.74 35.67 -4.92
N GLN A 397 29.96 36.87 -5.46
CA GLN A 397 28.93 37.74 -6.03
C GLN A 397 29.29 38.08 -7.47
N LEU A 398 28.27 38.11 -8.34
CA LEU A 398 28.40 38.59 -9.71
C LEU A 398 28.16 40.10 -9.72
N ASP A 399 29.02 40.84 -10.42
CA ASP A 399 28.85 42.28 -10.59
C ASP A 399 27.49 42.61 -11.21
N GLY A 400 26.76 43.55 -10.61
CA GLY A 400 25.37 43.87 -10.96
C GLY A 400 24.29 42.92 -10.40
N SER A 401 24.66 41.86 -9.67
CA SER A 401 23.75 40.93 -8.98
C SER A 401 24.14 40.73 -7.51
N ASP A 402 24.31 41.85 -6.80
CA ASP A 402 24.81 41.86 -5.42
C ASP A 402 23.82 41.27 -4.39
N SER A 403 22.55 41.06 -4.75
CA SER A 403 21.53 40.52 -3.82
C SER A 403 21.67 39.03 -3.52
N ALA A 404 22.61 38.33 -4.16
CA ALA A 404 22.81 36.90 -4.00
C ALA A 404 24.29 36.56 -3.76
N VAL A 405 24.56 35.67 -2.81
CA VAL A 405 25.87 35.06 -2.60
C VAL A 405 25.84 33.63 -3.13
N TYR A 406 26.81 33.28 -3.97
CA TYR A 406 26.97 32.00 -4.62
C TYR A 406 28.14 31.21 -4.03
N ALA A 407 28.04 29.88 -4.02
CA ALA A 407 29.14 29.04 -3.51
C ALA A 407 30.39 29.09 -4.39
N LEU A 408 30.19 29.21 -5.70
CA LEU A 408 31.25 29.17 -6.71
C LEU A 408 30.96 30.18 -7.82
N PRO A 409 32.00 30.73 -8.49
CA PRO A 409 31.80 31.67 -9.59
C PRO A 409 31.31 30.94 -10.85
N GLY A 410 30.30 31.48 -11.51
CA GLY A 410 29.71 30.90 -12.72
C GLY A 410 28.69 29.78 -12.47
N GLN A 411 28.73 29.10 -11.32
CA GLN A 411 27.66 28.19 -10.89
C GLN A 411 26.65 28.88 -9.97
N ARG A 412 25.37 28.85 -10.34
CA ARG A 412 24.23 29.45 -9.62
C ARG A 412 23.81 28.62 -8.40
N ILE A 413 24.78 28.23 -7.59
CA ILE A 413 24.59 27.52 -6.31
C ILE A 413 24.43 28.58 -5.22
N LEU A 414 23.19 28.98 -4.95
CA LEU A 414 22.89 30.07 -4.02
C LEU A 414 23.15 29.63 -2.57
N GLN A 415 23.89 30.46 -1.84
CA GLN A 415 24.14 30.32 -0.40
C GLN A 415 23.35 31.34 0.43
N ALA A 416 23.21 32.58 -0.06
CA ALA A 416 22.46 33.60 0.66
C ALA A 416 21.71 34.54 -0.29
N VAL A 417 20.61 35.09 0.21
CA VAL A 417 19.89 36.21 -0.39
C VAL A 417 19.94 37.37 0.59
N LEU A 418 20.32 38.55 0.10
CA LEU A 418 20.66 39.73 0.90
C LEU A 418 19.63 40.84 0.70
N SER A 419 19.29 41.56 1.78
CA SER A 419 18.60 42.86 1.69
C SER A 419 19.57 43.95 1.22
N PRO A 420 19.06 45.14 0.82
CA PRO A 420 19.91 46.30 0.50
C PRO A 420 20.91 46.66 1.61
N GLU A 421 20.50 46.55 2.87
CA GLU A 421 21.33 46.82 4.04
C GLU A 421 22.45 45.77 4.19
N ALA A 422 22.13 44.50 3.94
CA ALA A 422 23.11 43.42 3.99
C ALA A 422 24.13 43.53 2.85
N ILE A 423 23.70 43.94 1.65
CA ILE A 423 24.59 44.20 0.51
C ILE A 423 25.67 45.22 0.88
N ALA A 424 25.29 46.30 1.56
CA ALA A 424 26.23 47.34 1.98
C ALA A 424 27.29 46.86 3.00
N ARG A 425 27.07 45.72 3.67
CA ARG A 425 28.01 45.13 4.65
C ARG A 425 28.88 44.01 4.10
N VAL A 426 28.70 43.61 2.85
CA VAL A 426 29.52 42.57 2.23
C VAL A 426 30.96 43.07 2.05
N LYS A 427 31.92 42.32 2.57
CA LYS A 427 33.35 42.56 2.32
C LYS A 427 33.74 41.89 1.00
N ARG A 428 34.07 42.69 0.00
CA ARG A 428 34.66 42.21 -1.26
C ARG A 428 36.16 41.96 -1.05
N LEU A 429 36.62 40.75 -1.33
CA LEU A 429 37.99 40.31 -1.14
C LEU A 429 38.75 40.36 -2.47
N SER A 430 38.90 39.22 -3.17
CA SER A 430 39.48 39.16 -4.51
C SER A 430 38.41 39.21 -5.61
N SER A 431 38.81 39.59 -6.82
CA SER A 431 37.94 39.54 -8.00
C SER A 431 38.54 38.66 -9.08
N ILE A 432 37.71 37.94 -9.82
CA ILE A 432 38.08 37.18 -11.00
C ILE A 432 37.20 37.59 -12.17
N LYS A 433 37.77 37.56 -13.37
CA LYS A 433 37.01 37.73 -14.61
C LYS A 433 36.88 36.38 -15.29
N ASP A 434 35.65 35.93 -15.52
CA ASP A 434 35.40 34.71 -16.27
C ASP A 434 35.73 34.93 -17.76
N GLU A 435 36.67 34.15 -18.30
CA GLU A 435 37.17 34.35 -19.66
C GLU A 435 36.14 34.02 -20.75
N HIS A 436 35.17 33.15 -20.46
CA HIS A 436 34.20 32.69 -21.44
C HIS A 436 32.98 33.62 -21.53
N THR A 437 32.52 34.13 -20.39
CA THR A 437 31.32 34.97 -20.27
C THR A 437 31.65 36.45 -20.15
N GLY A 438 32.90 36.79 -19.85
CA GLY A 438 33.35 38.16 -19.57
C GLY A 438 32.85 38.71 -18.22
N GLN A 439 32.15 37.90 -17.43
CA GLN A 439 31.55 38.29 -16.16
C GLN A 439 32.61 38.55 -15.08
N GLN A 440 32.38 39.58 -14.27
CA GLN A 440 33.22 39.91 -13.12
C GLN A 440 32.60 39.32 -11.85
N TRP A 441 33.37 38.50 -11.15
CA TRP A 441 32.98 37.84 -9.91
C TRP A 441 33.85 38.31 -8.77
N HIS A 442 33.24 38.64 -7.64
CA HIS A 442 33.90 39.10 -6.43
C HIS A 442 33.74 38.07 -5.34
N GLN A 443 34.82 37.68 -4.69
CA GLN A 443 34.75 36.89 -3.47
C GLN A 443 34.13 37.77 -2.38
N ALA A 444 33.05 37.27 -1.78
CA ALA A 444 32.24 37.96 -0.80
C ALA A 444 32.38 37.28 0.56
N SER A 445 32.55 38.08 1.60
CA SER A 445 32.50 37.63 2.99
C SER A 445 31.54 38.50 3.78
N LEU A 446 30.61 37.86 4.49
CA LEU A 446 29.58 38.55 5.27
C LEU A 446 29.48 37.93 6.67
N GLU A 447 29.42 38.79 7.67
CA GLU A 447 29.22 38.38 9.06
C GLU A 447 27.78 38.70 9.49
N VAL A 448 27.06 37.70 9.99
CA VAL A 448 25.63 37.80 10.31
C VAL A 448 25.30 37.06 11.60
N TRP A 449 24.13 37.35 12.16
CA TRP A 449 23.58 36.68 13.33
C TRP A 449 22.43 35.76 12.95
N ILE A 450 22.57 34.48 13.28
CA ILE A 450 21.53 33.46 13.07
C ILE A 450 21.09 32.83 14.40
N ALA A 451 19.93 32.17 14.40
CA ALA A 451 19.49 31.36 15.52
C ALA A 451 20.31 30.06 15.60
N GLN A 452 20.55 29.54 16.81
CA GLN A 452 21.22 28.25 17.02
C GLN A 452 20.25 27.05 16.81
N LYS A 453 19.55 27.03 15.67
CA LYS A 453 18.60 25.97 15.27
C LYS A 453 18.65 25.78 13.76
N GLY A 454 18.22 24.61 13.27
CA GLY A 454 18.19 24.37 11.83
C GLY A 454 19.57 24.13 11.21
N LEU A 455 20.55 23.73 12.03
CA LEU A 455 21.96 23.55 11.64
C LEU A 455 22.38 22.09 11.77
N SER A 456 23.30 21.66 10.91
CA SER A 456 24.00 20.38 10.99
C SER A 456 25.51 20.60 11.08
N ALA A 457 26.22 19.65 11.68
CA ALA A 457 27.69 19.62 11.67
C ALA A 457 28.25 18.66 10.60
N ASP A 458 27.39 17.92 9.91
CA ASP A 458 27.77 16.85 8.99
C ASP A 458 27.18 17.08 7.59
N LEU A 459 28.01 17.62 6.68
CA LEU A 459 27.63 17.81 5.29
C LEU A 459 27.43 16.49 4.55
N ALA A 460 28.22 15.46 4.88
CA ALA A 460 28.13 14.16 4.21
C ALA A 460 26.76 13.51 4.51
N GLN A 461 26.26 13.66 5.74
CA GLN A 461 24.91 13.21 6.09
C GLN A 461 23.82 13.98 5.33
N LEU A 462 23.97 15.30 5.16
CA LEU A 462 23.05 16.09 4.33
C LEU A 462 23.06 15.59 2.87
N TRP A 463 24.24 15.27 2.34
CA TRP A 463 24.41 14.79 0.96
C TRP A 463 23.85 13.39 0.77
N HIS A 464 24.10 12.49 1.72
CA HIS A 464 23.49 11.17 1.73
C HIS A 464 21.97 11.25 1.72
N HIS A 465 21.41 12.10 2.58
CA HIS A 465 19.95 12.32 2.62
C HIS A 465 19.41 12.88 1.30
N SER A 466 20.12 13.82 0.67
CA SER A 466 19.73 14.35 -0.63
C SER A 466 19.81 13.31 -1.75
N ASP A 467 20.83 12.44 -1.77
CA ASP A 467 20.91 11.33 -2.75
C ASP A 467 19.76 10.32 -2.54
N GLU A 468 19.49 9.94 -1.29
CA GLU A 468 18.36 9.06 -0.96
C GLU A 468 17.03 9.70 -1.38
N THR A 469 16.85 10.99 -1.10
CA THR A 469 15.65 11.75 -1.49
C THR A 469 15.54 11.81 -3.00
N TYR A 470 16.64 12.06 -3.71
CA TYR A 470 16.66 12.08 -5.18
C TYR A 470 16.25 10.73 -5.76
N ARG A 471 16.85 9.65 -5.29
CA ARG A 471 16.54 8.28 -5.73
C ARG A 471 15.09 7.93 -5.41
N ALA A 472 14.62 8.18 -4.19
CA ALA A 472 13.28 7.82 -3.75
C ALA A 472 12.19 8.66 -4.44
N SER A 473 12.41 9.95 -4.63
CA SER A 473 11.43 10.85 -5.25
C SER A 473 11.38 10.74 -6.76
N CYS A 474 12.51 10.51 -7.44
CA CYS A 474 12.59 10.64 -8.89
C CYS A 474 12.65 9.30 -9.64
N ALA A 475 13.15 8.21 -9.03
CA ALA A 475 13.21 6.90 -9.69
C ALA A 475 11.81 6.24 -9.87
N THR A 476 10.78 6.82 -9.29
CA THR A 476 9.40 6.32 -9.36
C THR A 476 8.81 6.43 -10.78
N CYS A 477 9.22 7.44 -11.55
CA CYS A 477 8.59 7.76 -12.84
C CYS A 477 9.46 7.40 -14.06
N HIS A 478 10.78 7.43 -13.94
CA HIS A 478 11.72 7.15 -15.02
C HIS A 478 13.08 6.67 -14.48
N ALA A 479 13.95 6.21 -15.38
CA ALA A 479 15.36 5.96 -15.04
C ALA A 479 16.00 7.27 -14.54
N LEU A 480 16.63 7.22 -13.38
CA LEU A 480 17.20 8.38 -12.72
C LEU A 480 18.38 8.92 -13.53
N PRO A 481 18.36 10.20 -13.94
CA PRO A 481 19.56 10.84 -14.48
C PRO A 481 20.67 10.86 -13.43
N HIS A 482 21.91 10.68 -13.85
CA HIS A 482 23.04 10.88 -12.95
C HIS A 482 23.22 12.38 -12.68
N SER A 483 23.68 12.74 -11.48
CA SER A 483 23.95 14.14 -11.12
C SER A 483 24.90 14.81 -12.13
N GLU A 484 25.81 14.01 -12.70
CA GLU A 484 26.82 14.42 -13.69
C GLU A 484 26.30 14.49 -15.14
N ASP A 485 25.04 14.16 -15.39
CA ASP A 485 24.44 14.29 -16.72
C ASP A 485 24.19 15.77 -17.10
N PHE A 486 24.09 16.65 -16.10
CA PHE A 486 23.78 18.07 -16.27
C PHE A 486 24.81 18.99 -15.61
N LEU A 487 24.84 20.24 -16.07
CA LEU A 487 25.57 21.34 -15.44
C LEU A 487 24.83 21.85 -14.19
N ALA A 488 25.54 22.47 -13.24
CA ALA A 488 24.97 23.04 -12.02
C ALA A 488 23.83 24.02 -12.33
N ASN A 489 23.97 24.81 -13.41
CA ASN A 489 22.96 25.78 -13.80
C ASN A 489 21.75 25.13 -14.51
N GLN A 490 21.93 23.96 -15.14
CA GLN A 490 20.85 23.23 -15.82
C GLN A 490 19.94 22.54 -14.80
N TRP A 491 20.48 22.07 -13.68
CA TRP A 491 19.71 21.42 -12.61
C TRP A 491 18.56 22.26 -12.08
N ILE A 492 18.66 23.60 -12.11
CA ILE A 492 17.57 24.50 -11.69
C ILE A 492 16.32 24.26 -12.53
N GLY A 493 16.47 24.23 -13.85
CA GLY A 493 15.36 23.99 -14.78
C GLY A 493 14.91 22.53 -14.76
N THR A 494 15.86 21.60 -14.76
CA THR A 494 15.61 20.15 -14.75
C THR A 494 14.80 19.74 -13.53
N LEU A 495 15.26 20.08 -12.32
CA LEU A 495 14.54 19.77 -11.09
C LEU A 495 13.26 20.63 -10.96
N GLY A 496 13.30 21.88 -11.42
CA GLY A 496 12.12 22.77 -11.44
C GLY A 496 10.94 22.20 -12.23
N ALA A 497 11.20 21.56 -13.38
CA ALA A 497 10.17 20.89 -14.18
C ALA A 497 9.54 19.68 -13.44
N MET A 498 10.29 19.06 -12.53
CA MET A 498 9.85 17.92 -11.73
C MET A 498 9.11 18.33 -10.46
N LYS A 499 9.35 19.55 -9.94
CA LYS A 499 8.86 20.00 -8.61
C LYS A 499 7.38 19.68 -8.36
N ARG A 500 6.51 19.95 -9.34
CA ARG A 500 5.05 19.74 -9.23
C ARG A 500 4.62 18.27 -9.14
N TYR A 501 5.52 17.35 -9.44
CA TYR A 501 5.31 15.90 -9.39
C TYR A 501 5.95 15.25 -8.16
N THR A 502 6.60 16.05 -7.31
CA THR A 502 7.22 15.57 -6.07
C THR A 502 6.41 16.04 -4.87
N SER A 503 6.53 15.32 -3.75
CA SER A 503 5.96 15.71 -2.46
C SER A 503 6.93 16.50 -1.58
N LEU A 504 8.06 16.95 -2.14
CA LEU A 504 9.10 17.67 -1.41
C LEU A 504 8.58 19.04 -0.94
N ASP A 505 8.87 19.37 0.32
CA ASP A 505 8.68 20.74 0.80
C ASP A 505 9.72 21.71 0.19
N ASP A 506 9.55 23.00 0.40
CA ASP A 506 10.45 24.02 -0.16
C ASP A 506 11.90 23.94 0.38
N ALA A 507 12.11 23.41 1.59
CA ALA A 507 13.43 23.23 2.18
C ALA A 507 14.11 21.96 1.62
N GLU A 508 13.38 20.84 1.56
CA GLU A 508 13.82 19.58 0.95
C GLU A 508 14.17 19.78 -0.52
N TYR A 509 13.31 20.46 -1.28
CA TYR A 509 13.57 20.80 -2.68
C TYR A 509 14.87 21.61 -2.84
N ARG A 510 15.09 22.61 -1.97
CA ARG A 510 16.30 23.45 -2.04
C ARG A 510 17.56 22.67 -1.66
N LEU A 511 17.51 21.85 -0.62
CA LEU A 511 18.65 21.05 -0.21
C LEU A 511 19.03 20.02 -1.28
N LEU A 512 18.02 19.37 -1.89
CA LEU A 512 18.21 18.47 -3.02
C LEU A 512 18.80 19.20 -4.22
N LEU A 513 18.28 20.38 -4.57
CA LEU A 513 18.83 21.19 -5.65
C LEU A 513 20.30 21.52 -5.39
N SER A 514 20.63 22.01 -4.20
CA SER A 514 22.02 22.29 -3.81
C SER A 514 22.90 21.06 -3.98
N TRP A 515 22.47 19.89 -3.51
CA TRP A 515 23.21 18.64 -3.68
C TRP A 515 23.46 18.31 -5.16
N LEU A 516 22.41 18.32 -6.00
CA LEU A 516 22.53 18.06 -7.45
C LEU A 516 23.49 19.04 -8.13
N GLN A 517 23.47 20.31 -7.71
CA GLN A 517 24.37 21.32 -8.24
C GLN A 517 25.82 21.12 -7.78
N TYR A 518 26.07 20.75 -6.51
CA TYR A 518 27.43 20.43 -6.04
C TYR A 518 27.98 19.15 -6.68
N HIS A 519 27.12 18.23 -7.11
CA HIS A 519 27.50 16.96 -7.74
C HIS A 519 27.32 16.96 -9.26
N SER A 520 27.22 18.14 -9.87
CA SER A 520 27.09 18.29 -11.32
C SER A 520 28.39 18.07 -12.06
N LYS A 521 28.29 17.97 -13.39
CA LYS A 521 29.44 17.73 -14.29
C LYS A 521 30.54 18.78 -14.19
N ASP A 522 30.16 20.03 -13.95
CA ASP A 522 30.99 21.23 -14.00
C ASP A 522 31.43 21.75 -12.61
N VAL A 523 31.23 20.96 -11.55
CA VAL A 523 31.72 21.25 -10.20
C VAL A 523 32.87 20.29 -9.85
N GLY A 524 34.05 20.86 -9.58
CA GLY A 524 35.27 20.11 -9.30
C GLY A 524 35.16 19.26 -8.03
N THR A 525 35.89 18.13 -7.97
CA THR A 525 35.83 17.14 -6.89
C THR A 525 36.12 17.70 -5.50
N SER A 526 36.99 18.71 -5.38
CA SER A 526 37.28 19.41 -4.12
C SER A 526 36.09 20.19 -3.57
N SER A 527 35.17 20.62 -4.43
CA SER A 527 33.95 21.35 -4.07
C SER A 527 32.77 20.44 -3.76
N LYS A 528 32.86 19.13 -4.05
CA LYS A 528 31.78 18.15 -3.83
C LYS A 528 31.56 17.83 -2.34
N GLY A 529 32.60 17.98 -1.51
CA GLY A 529 32.57 17.69 -0.07
C GLY A 529 32.41 16.18 0.20
N ASN A 530 33.54 15.50 0.48
CA ASN A 530 33.68 14.08 0.80
C ASN A 530 32.60 13.13 0.22
N HIS A 531 32.94 12.49 -0.91
CA HIS A 531 32.40 11.15 -1.19
C HIS A 531 32.81 10.19 -0.06
N PRO A 532 32.00 9.18 0.30
CA PRO A 532 32.53 8.01 0.98
C PRO A 532 33.67 7.36 0.19
#